data_AF-A0A1H9X5R1-F1
#
_entry.id   AF-A0A1H9X5R1-F1
#
_cell.length_a   1.000
_cell.length_b   1.000
_cell.length_c   1.000
_cell.angle_alpha   90.00
_cell.angle_beta   90.00
_cell.angle_gamma   90.00
#
_symmetry.space_group_name_H-M   'P 1'
#
loop_
_entity.id
_entity.type
_entity.pdbx_description
1 polymer ?
#
loop_
_entity_poly.entity_id
_entity_poly.type
_entity_poly.pdbx_seq_one_letter_code
_entity_poly.pdbx_strand_id
1 'polypeptide(L)'
;MGLKYIEQVKSVILLLLILLSLTLTFTIWTYSPSYDLNETPVVDIAIAEKKKLEDVVKPYRLMLSQESSLKGSDNTQITEDVLMWMKNWEIQTVELLNNQASDQQINDYIKTLNRITFFFPAEVPFKIYNNILTFSDYNLPNASFDRLIVEWSENASDKMNIYFISTTTKKVYMANIGQADQEDFIRRIKNQTMDLPVYNEIVRENRLSLYVSTSPQTMSSYSYIEEEIAPEKFKNALFTNPSLVRSNPLGVSGREYTDDSALMNVDYLSKRLSYVHPASESDKVGKTDELIQQSLNFINEHSGWTDDYRYSRINNSTKQVSYQLHFQGMPVFSKDPETEINLSWGTNRVYRYIRPYYAIADAQKGREIQLRSGQDIYNLIHALYENKVQSIDDIAIGYNLSRNGQQPLLNLEPSWYYLSNGSWTRVTPELLGGGKFGLE
;
A
#
# COMPACT_ATOMS: atom_id res chain seq x y z
N MET A 1 84.28 48.43 24.96
CA MET A 1 83.94 47.00 24.73
C MET A 1 82.44 46.88 24.63
N GLY A 2 81.86 46.61 23.46
CA GLY A 2 80.40 46.55 23.37
C GLY A 2 79.83 46.35 21.97
N LEU A 3 80.38 45.41 21.20
CA LEU A 3 79.86 45.07 19.86
C LEU A 3 80.07 43.60 19.46
N LYS A 4 80.36 42.70 20.43
CA LYS A 4 80.61 41.27 20.15
C LYS A 4 79.42 40.34 20.43
N TYR A 5 78.32 40.84 20.98
CA TYR A 5 77.17 40.03 21.41
C TYR A 5 75.93 40.16 20.51
N ILE A 6 75.87 41.15 19.61
CA ILE A 6 74.69 41.38 18.77
C ILE A 6 74.52 40.28 17.71
N GLU A 7 75.61 39.77 17.14
CA GLU A 7 75.54 38.65 16.18
C GLU A 7 75.06 37.36 16.85
N GLN A 8 75.56 37.05 18.06
CA GLN A 8 75.14 35.86 18.79
C GLN A 8 73.66 35.90 19.15
N VAL A 9 73.13 37.06 19.56
CA VAL A 9 71.70 37.23 19.85
C VAL A 9 70.85 37.05 18.59
N LYS A 10 71.28 37.56 17.43
CA LYS A 10 70.58 37.35 16.15
C LYS A 10 70.56 35.86 15.76
N SER A 11 71.68 35.16 15.92
CA SER A 11 71.75 33.71 15.64
C SER A 11 70.86 32.89 16.57
N VAL A 12 70.77 33.26 17.86
CA VAL A 12 69.89 32.59 18.83
C VAL A 12 68.41 32.83 18.51
N ILE A 13 68.03 34.07 18.16
CA ILE A 13 66.65 34.39 17.76
C ILE A 13 66.28 33.65 16.47
N LEU A 14 67.19 33.59 15.50
CA LEU A 14 66.97 32.85 14.25
C LEU A 14 66.78 31.35 14.50
N LEU A 15 67.62 30.75 15.34
CA LEU A 15 67.48 29.34 15.73
C LEU A 15 66.12 29.07 16.40
N LEU A 16 65.70 29.95 17.29
CA LEU A 16 64.42 29.84 17.99
C LEU A 16 63.24 29.92 17.02
N LEU A 17 63.29 30.84 16.04
CA LEU A 17 62.29 30.96 14.98
C LEU A 17 62.23 29.71 14.10
N ILE A 18 63.37 29.11 13.76
CA ILE A 18 63.43 27.87 12.98
C ILE A 18 62.80 26.71 13.77
N LEU A 19 63.12 26.59 15.07
CA LEU A 19 62.54 25.56 15.93
C LEU A 19 61.02 25.76 16.10
N LEU A 20 60.56 27.00 16.29
CA LEU A 20 59.13 27.33 16.38
C LEU A 20 58.40 27.00 15.08
N SER A 21 59.01 27.27 13.93
CA SER A 21 58.44 26.92 12.63
C SER A 21 58.31 25.40 12.49
N LEU A 22 59.35 24.65 12.84
CA LEU A 22 59.34 23.18 12.77
C LEU A 22 58.29 22.57 13.71
N THR A 23 58.13 23.09 14.94
CA THR A 23 57.11 22.61 15.87
C THR A 23 55.70 22.95 15.41
N LEU A 24 55.48 24.13 14.83
CA LEU A 24 54.18 24.49 14.27
C LEU A 24 53.83 23.58 13.08
N THR A 25 54.78 23.37 12.18
CA THR A 25 54.59 22.48 11.02
C THR A 25 54.32 21.05 11.47
N PHE A 26 55.08 20.53 12.44
CA PHE A 26 54.84 19.21 13.00
C PHE A 26 53.47 19.11 13.68
N THR A 27 53.06 20.14 14.42
CA THR A 27 51.72 20.20 15.03
C THR A 27 50.62 20.12 13.98
N ILE A 28 50.71 20.89 12.88
CA ILE A 28 49.70 20.86 11.81
C ILE A 28 49.69 19.50 11.10
N TRP A 29 50.87 18.90 10.87
CA TRP A 29 50.98 17.60 10.17
C TRP A 29 50.49 16.42 11.02
N THR A 30 50.61 16.53 12.35
CA THR A 30 50.17 15.48 13.30
C THR A 30 48.77 15.76 13.86
N TYR A 31 48.17 16.90 13.51
CA TYR A 31 46.80 17.23 13.89
C TYR A 31 45.83 16.48 12.97
N SER A 32 45.47 15.26 13.36
CA SER A 32 44.24 14.62 12.88
C SER A 32 43.10 15.09 13.77
N PRO A 33 42.21 16.00 13.31
CA PRO A 33 40.99 16.25 14.05
C PRO A 33 40.23 14.93 14.13
N SER A 34 39.93 14.47 15.34
CA SER A 34 38.85 13.51 15.53
C SER A 34 37.59 14.24 15.08
N TYR A 35 37.15 13.98 13.85
CA TYR A 35 35.74 14.06 13.57
C TYR A 35 35.12 13.01 14.48
N ASP A 36 34.73 13.43 15.69
CA ASP A 36 33.53 12.86 16.25
C ASP A 36 32.51 13.09 15.14
N LEU A 37 32.23 12.01 14.40
CA LEU A 37 30.92 11.78 13.85
C LEU A 37 30.05 11.88 15.09
N ASN A 38 29.66 13.12 15.44
CA ASN A 38 28.53 13.37 16.27
C ASN A 38 27.50 12.48 15.61
N GLU A 39 27.16 11.40 16.31
CA GLU A 39 25.89 10.72 16.14
C GLU A 39 24.92 11.90 16.13
N THR A 40 24.53 12.32 14.92
CA THR A 40 23.39 13.21 14.77
C THR A 40 22.38 12.52 15.64
N PRO A 41 21.91 13.16 16.73
CA PRO A 41 20.94 12.52 17.60
C PRO A 41 19.89 12.03 16.62
N VAL A 42 19.66 10.72 16.60
CA VAL A 42 18.61 10.14 15.75
C VAL A 42 17.37 10.82 16.27
N VAL A 43 17.01 11.93 15.64
CA VAL A 43 15.77 12.61 15.91
C VAL A 43 14.79 11.52 15.54
N ASP A 44 14.07 11.04 16.53
CA ASP A 44 12.99 10.12 16.31
C ASP A 44 11.94 10.92 15.53
N ILE A 45 12.07 10.95 14.20
CA ILE A 45 11.15 11.63 13.29
C ILE A 45 9.99 10.68 13.06
N ALA A 46 9.38 10.23 14.16
CA ALA A 46 8.15 9.47 14.11
C ALA A 46 7.04 10.42 13.63
N ILE A 47 6.61 10.23 12.39
CA ILE A 47 5.51 11.02 11.82
C ILE A 47 4.18 10.55 12.41
N ALA A 48 3.99 9.24 12.42
CA ALA A 48 2.84 8.52 12.95
C ALA A 48 3.31 7.13 13.46
N GLU A 49 2.82 6.03 12.89
CA GLU A 49 3.11 4.67 13.33
C GLU A 49 3.91 3.83 12.32
N LYS A 50 4.44 2.70 12.78
CA LYS A 50 5.04 1.64 11.95
C LYS A 50 4.03 0.52 11.76
N LYS A 51 4.02 -0.11 10.60
CA LYS A 51 3.16 -1.25 10.29
C LYS A 51 3.94 -2.50 9.92
N LYS A 52 3.38 -3.67 10.23
CA LYS A 52 3.90 -4.95 9.75
C LYS A 52 3.33 -5.25 8.37
N LEU A 53 3.90 -6.28 7.73
CA LEU A 53 3.43 -6.73 6.43
C LEU A 53 1.98 -7.23 6.46
N GLU A 54 1.57 -7.92 7.53
CA GLU A 54 0.20 -8.39 7.76
C GLU A 54 -0.82 -7.25 7.91
N ASP A 55 -0.38 -6.06 8.33
CA ASP A 55 -1.24 -4.89 8.47
C ASP A 55 -1.53 -4.21 7.12
N VAL A 56 -0.67 -4.42 6.12
CA VAL A 56 -0.65 -3.67 4.86
C VAL A 56 -1.01 -4.55 3.66
N VAL A 57 -0.57 -5.81 3.63
CA VAL A 57 -0.85 -6.77 2.55
C VAL A 57 -2.05 -7.61 2.94
N LYS A 58 -3.25 -7.12 2.59
CA LYS A 58 -4.53 -7.74 2.94
C LYS A 58 -5.37 -8.00 1.69
N PRO A 59 -6.22 -9.04 1.70
CA PRO A 59 -7.23 -9.20 0.67
C PRO A 59 -8.31 -8.13 0.84
N TYR A 60 -8.92 -7.72 -0.27
CA TYR A 60 -10.01 -6.74 -0.27
C TYR A 60 -11.40 -7.38 -0.32
N ARG A 61 -11.49 -8.65 -0.76
CA ARG A 61 -12.75 -9.38 -0.88
C ARG A 61 -12.60 -10.83 -0.42
N LEU A 62 -13.68 -11.33 0.14
CA LEU A 62 -13.89 -12.71 0.53
C LEU A 62 -15.10 -13.28 -0.20
N MET A 63 -15.00 -14.50 -0.71
CA MET A 63 -16.13 -15.21 -1.30
C MET A 63 -16.17 -16.66 -0.83
N LEU A 64 -17.33 -17.10 -0.34
CA LEU A 64 -17.63 -18.45 0.07
C LEU A 64 -18.55 -19.10 -0.97
N SER A 65 -18.13 -20.24 -1.52
CA SER A 65 -19.00 -21.13 -2.29
C SER A 65 -19.52 -22.26 -1.41
N GLN A 66 -20.80 -22.20 -1.06
CA GLN A 66 -21.48 -23.22 -0.25
C GLN A 66 -22.95 -23.34 -0.67
N GLU A 67 -23.48 -24.57 -0.64
CA GLU A 67 -24.91 -24.86 -0.87
C GLU A 67 -25.44 -24.31 -2.21
N SER A 68 -24.61 -24.33 -3.26
CA SER A 68 -24.92 -23.79 -4.60
C SER A 68 -25.16 -22.28 -4.64
N SER A 69 -24.68 -21.54 -3.63
CA SER A 69 -24.69 -20.08 -3.59
C SER A 69 -23.29 -19.53 -3.37
N LEU A 70 -23.01 -18.36 -3.95
CA LEU A 70 -21.82 -17.57 -3.64
C LEU A 70 -22.23 -16.49 -2.64
N LYS A 71 -21.65 -16.52 -1.44
CA LYS A 71 -21.78 -15.43 -0.46
C LYS A 71 -20.46 -14.71 -0.35
N GLY A 72 -20.46 -13.41 -0.05
CA GLY A 72 -19.21 -12.68 0.01
C GLY A 72 -19.29 -11.34 0.71
N SER A 73 -18.14 -10.69 0.81
CA SER A 73 -18.01 -9.36 1.38
C SER A 73 -16.83 -8.63 0.76
N ASP A 74 -17.03 -7.36 0.45
CA ASP A 74 -15.95 -6.40 0.12
C ASP A 74 -15.43 -5.69 1.37
N ASN A 75 -16.03 -5.94 2.54
CA ASN A 75 -15.56 -5.39 3.80
C ASN A 75 -14.39 -6.23 4.32
N THR A 76 -13.22 -5.60 4.42
CA THR A 76 -12.00 -6.30 4.83
C THR A 76 -12.03 -6.78 6.28
N GLN A 77 -12.86 -6.22 7.17
CA GLN A 77 -12.91 -6.64 8.58
C GLN A 77 -13.28 -8.12 8.71
N ILE A 78 -14.30 -8.56 7.96
CA ILE A 78 -14.74 -9.96 7.93
C ILE A 78 -13.62 -10.85 7.37
N THR A 79 -12.93 -10.35 6.36
CA THR A 79 -11.80 -11.04 5.73
C THR A 79 -10.62 -11.21 6.70
N GLU A 80 -10.33 -10.19 7.50
CA GLU A 80 -9.27 -10.16 8.51
C GLU A 80 -9.57 -11.15 9.66
N ASP A 81 -10.81 -11.21 10.13
CA ASP A 81 -11.23 -12.16 11.15
C ASP A 81 -10.98 -13.61 10.72
N VAL A 82 -11.29 -13.93 9.45
CA VAL A 82 -11.05 -15.26 8.89
C VAL A 82 -9.57 -15.56 8.75
N LEU A 83 -8.78 -14.61 8.22
CA LEU A 83 -7.32 -14.79 8.10
C LEU A 83 -6.65 -15.00 9.46
N MET A 84 -7.15 -14.36 10.52
CA MET A 84 -6.65 -14.56 11.87
C MET A 84 -6.82 -16.00 12.36
N TRP A 85 -7.88 -16.70 11.94
CA TRP A 85 -8.06 -18.13 12.27
C TRP A 85 -7.04 -19.03 11.55
N MET A 86 -6.52 -18.57 10.42
CA MET A 86 -5.53 -19.28 9.60
C MET A 86 -4.08 -19.01 10.04
N LYS A 87 -3.83 -18.02 10.91
CA LYS A 87 -2.48 -17.57 11.29
C LYS A 87 -1.59 -18.67 11.89
N ASN A 88 -2.20 -19.59 12.64
CA ASN A 88 -1.50 -20.70 13.29
C ASN A 88 -1.46 -21.98 12.43
N TRP A 89 -1.97 -21.92 11.20
CA TRP A 89 -1.95 -23.07 10.32
C TRP A 89 -0.53 -23.30 9.78
N GLU A 90 -0.21 -24.58 9.61
CA GLU A 90 1.04 -25.00 9.00
C GLU A 90 0.77 -25.47 7.57
N ILE A 91 1.24 -24.70 6.59
CA ILE A 91 1.12 -25.02 5.16
C ILE A 91 2.28 -25.91 4.75
N GLN A 92 1.99 -27.08 4.17
CA GLN A 92 3.00 -28.02 3.72
C GLN A 92 3.68 -27.54 2.41
N THR A 93 4.42 -28.43 1.76
CA THR A 93 5.11 -28.13 0.50
C THR A 93 4.15 -27.59 -0.56
N VAL A 94 4.54 -26.46 -1.16
CA VAL A 94 3.80 -25.80 -2.24
C VAL A 94 4.25 -26.36 -3.58
N GLU A 95 3.33 -26.97 -4.32
CA GLU A 95 3.59 -27.61 -5.59
C GLU A 95 2.87 -26.89 -6.74
N LEU A 96 3.50 -26.86 -7.92
CA LEU A 96 2.86 -26.33 -9.13
C LEU A 96 1.86 -27.36 -9.67
N LEU A 97 0.57 -27.05 -9.56
CA LEU A 97 -0.51 -27.92 -10.03
C LEU A 97 -0.85 -27.67 -11.51
N ASN A 98 -0.85 -26.40 -11.93
CA ASN A 98 -1.11 -26.00 -13.31
C ASN A 98 -0.25 -24.80 -13.69
N ASN A 99 0.45 -24.89 -14.82
CA ASN A 99 1.33 -23.83 -15.31
C ASN A 99 0.62 -22.82 -16.24
N GLN A 100 -0.57 -23.15 -16.75
CA GLN A 100 -1.30 -22.33 -17.72
C GLN A 100 -2.80 -22.61 -17.64
N ALA A 101 -3.42 -22.23 -16.52
CA ALA A 101 -4.86 -22.33 -16.34
C ALA A 101 -5.61 -21.35 -17.27
N SER A 102 -6.67 -21.82 -17.91
CA SER A 102 -7.59 -20.91 -18.62
C SER A 102 -8.39 -20.07 -17.62
N ASP A 103 -8.93 -18.94 -18.07
CA ASP A 103 -9.80 -18.11 -17.23
C ASP A 103 -11.02 -18.88 -16.72
N GLN A 104 -11.58 -19.76 -17.56
CA GLN A 104 -12.68 -20.63 -17.15
C GLN A 104 -12.27 -21.58 -16.02
N GLN A 105 -11.08 -22.18 -16.10
CA GLN A 105 -10.58 -23.03 -15.02
C GLN A 105 -10.42 -22.25 -13.72
N ILE A 106 -9.91 -21.01 -13.78
CA ILE A 106 -9.79 -20.14 -12.59
C ILE A 106 -11.18 -19.81 -12.02
N ASN A 107 -12.17 -19.48 -12.86
CA ASN A 107 -13.54 -19.24 -12.40
C ASN A 107 -14.13 -20.49 -11.73
N ASP A 108 -13.85 -21.67 -12.29
CA ASP A 108 -14.27 -22.96 -11.72
C ASP A 108 -13.64 -23.18 -10.34
N TYR A 109 -12.39 -22.77 -10.12
CA TYR A 109 -11.75 -22.86 -8.80
C TYR A 109 -12.52 -22.06 -7.73
N ILE A 110 -13.02 -20.88 -8.07
CA ILE A 110 -13.72 -19.97 -7.15
C ILE A 110 -15.12 -20.49 -6.82
N LYS A 111 -15.84 -21.02 -7.81
CA LYS A 111 -17.23 -21.46 -7.65
C LYS A 111 -17.38 -22.89 -7.12
N THR A 112 -16.32 -23.68 -7.12
CA THR A 112 -16.35 -25.06 -6.60
C THR A 112 -16.82 -25.06 -5.14
N LEU A 113 -17.71 -26.00 -4.79
CA LEU A 113 -18.31 -26.12 -3.46
C LEU A 113 -17.25 -26.30 -2.38
N ASN A 114 -17.58 -25.85 -1.16
CA ASN A 114 -16.75 -25.97 0.04
C ASN A 114 -15.39 -25.28 -0.11
N ARG A 115 -15.43 -24.10 -0.72
CA ARG A 115 -14.26 -23.24 -0.90
C ARG A 115 -14.52 -21.83 -0.46
N ILE A 116 -13.49 -21.24 0.11
CA ILE A 116 -13.43 -19.81 0.40
C ILE A 116 -12.27 -19.20 -0.35
N THR A 117 -12.53 -18.11 -1.05
CA THR A 117 -11.57 -17.38 -1.89
C THR A 117 -11.32 -16.00 -1.30
N PHE A 118 -10.04 -15.66 -1.13
CA PHE A 118 -9.57 -14.33 -0.79
C PHE A 118 -8.98 -13.67 -2.04
N PHE A 119 -9.40 -12.43 -2.30
CA PHE A 119 -8.98 -11.67 -3.46
C PHE A 119 -8.00 -10.59 -3.03
N PHE A 120 -6.80 -10.60 -3.59
CA PHE A 120 -5.81 -9.56 -3.40
C PHE A 120 -5.91 -8.52 -4.53
N PRO A 121 -5.66 -7.24 -4.23
CA PRO A 121 -5.75 -6.18 -5.23
C PRO A 121 -4.60 -6.22 -6.25
N ALA A 122 -3.49 -6.88 -5.90
CA ALA A 122 -2.35 -7.13 -6.77
C ALA A 122 -1.60 -8.41 -6.36
N GLU A 123 -0.70 -8.87 -7.22
CA GLU A 123 0.11 -10.08 -7.05
C GLU A 123 1.00 -10.02 -5.79
N VAL A 124 0.84 -11.00 -4.91
CA VAL A 124 1.58 -11.17 -3.66
C VAL A 124 2.61 -12.30 -3.80
N PRO A 125 3.92 -12.03 -3.66
CA PRO A 125 4.94 -13.07 -3.71
C PRO A 125 4.86 -14.05 -2.52
N PHE A 126 5.12 -15.34 -2.76
CA PHE A 126 5.18 -16.33 -1.67
C PHE A 126 6.19 -15.97 -0.57
N LYS A 127 7.37 -15.46 -0.97
CA LYS A 127 8.44 -15.01 -0.06
C LYS A 127 8.04 -13.85 0.86
N ILE A 128 7.01 -13.11 0.48
CA ILE A 128 6.43 -12.02 1.28
C ILE A 128 5.35 -12.62 2.18
N TYR A 129 4.50 -13.46 1.60
CA TYR A 129 3.37 -14.06 2.31
C TYR A 129 3.76 -15.05 3.42
N ASN A 130 4.99 -15.56 3.43
CA ASN A 130 5.53 -16.37 4.54
C ASN A 130 5.62 -15.63 5.88
N ASN A 131 5.47 -14.31 5.89
CA ASN A 131 5.35 -13.52 7.12
C ASN A 131 3.91 -13.48 7.67
N ILE A 132 2.95 -13.96 6.88
CA ILE A 132 1.51 -13.94 7.19
C ILE A 132 1.01 -15.36 7.50
N LEU A 133 1.38 -16.34 6.66
CA LEU A 133 1.13 -17.76 6.90
C LEU A 133 2.44 -18.52 7.13
N THR A 134 2.38 -19.54 7.99
CA THR A 134 3.54 -20.39 8.28
C THR A 134 3.64 -21.51 7.25
N PHE A 135 4.80 -21.63 6.61
CA PHE A 135 5.11 -22.72 5.67
C PHE A 135 6.14 -23.67 6.30
N SER A 136 5.91 -24.98 6.21
CA SER A 136 6.86 -26.00 6.70
C SER A 136 8.15 -26.04 5.87
N ASP A 137 8.04 -25.80 4.57
CA ASP A 137 9.17 -25.76 3.64
C ASP A 137 9.59 -24.32 3.38
N TYR A 138 10.89 -24.04 3.57
CA TYR A 138 11.48 -22.73 3.28
C TYR A 138 11.75 -22.52 1.79
N ASN A 139 11.73 -23.58 0.98
CA ASN A 139 11.92 -23.51 -0.48
C ASN A 139 10.64 -23.10 -1.20
N LEU A 140 10.20 -21.86 -0.95
CA LEU A 140 9.00 -21.34 -1.57
C LEU A 140 9.20 -21.04 -3.07
N PRO A 141 8.16 -21.23 -3.91
CA PRO A 141 8.23 -20.88 -5.32
C PRO A 141 8.62 -19.41 -5.51
N ASN A 142 9.47 -19.12 -6.50
CA ASN A 142 9.73 -17.76 -6.95
C ASN A 142 8.59 -17.27 -7.86
N ALA A 143 7.40 -17.14 -7.27
CA ALA A 143 6.16 -16.79 -7.92
C ALA A 143 5.31 -15.90 -6.99
N SER A 144 4.22 -15.37 -7.56
CA SER A 144 3.22 -14.59 -6.86
C SER A 144 1.83 -15.18 -7.10
N PHE A 145 0.85 -14.72 -6.33
CA PHE A 145 -0.56 -15.05 -6.49
C PHE A 145 -1.43 -13.83 -6.15
N ASP A 146 -2.65 -13.80 -6.66
CA ASP A 146 -3.66 -12.78 -6.32
C ASP A 146 -4.99 -13.38 -5.88
N ARG A 147 -5.12 -14.71 -5.91
CA ARG A 147 -6.21 -15.46 -5.27
C ARG A 147 -5.62 -16.50 -4.33
N LEU A 148 -6.14 -16.52 -3.11
CA LEU A 148 -5.90 -17.58 -2.14
C LEU A 148 -7.20 -18.33 -1.93
N ILE A 149 -7.20 -19.65 -2.08
CA ILE A 149 -8.40 -20.47 -1.94
C ILE A 149 -8.15 -21.54 -0.91
N VAL A 150 -9.01 -21.64 0.10
CA VAL A 150 -9.01 -22.76 1.05
C VAL A 150 -10.17 -23.67 0.70
N GLU A 151 -9.89 -24.96 0.57
CA GLU A 151 -10.84 -26.02 0.27
C GLU A 151 -10.89 -27.02 1.43
N TRP A 152 -12.10 -27.45 1.79
CA TRP A 152 -12.32 -28.51 2.75
C TRP A 152 -13.29 -29.57 2.20
N SER A 153 -13.15 -30.79 2.72
CA SER A 153 -14.08 -31.90 2.45
C SER A 153 -15.25 -31.87 3.42
N GLU A 154 -16.35 -32.53 3.06
CA GLU A 154 -17.43 -32.85 4.00
C GLU A 154 -16.98 -33.88 5.04
N ASN A 155 -16.02 -34.74 4.70
CA ASN A 155 -15.40 -35.65 5.65
C ASN A 155 -14.29 -34.92 6.41
N ALA A 156 -14.47 -34.74 7.73
CA ALA A 156 -13.50 -34.07 8.60
C ALA A 156 -12.14 -34.81 8.70
N SER A 157 -12.06 -36.06 8.24
CA SER A 157 -10.82 -36.84 8.18
C SER A 157 -9.92 -36.49 6.99
N ASP A 158 -10.47 -35.85 5.96
CA ASP A 158 -9.70 -35.48 4.77
C ASP A 158 -8.91 -34.20 5.05
N LYS A 159 -7.70 -34.09 4.51
CA LYS A 159 -6.90 -32.88 4.66
C LYS A 159 -7.53 -31.71 3.89
N MET A 160 -7.50 -30.53 4.49
CA MET A 160 -7.79 -29.29 3.78
C MET A 160 -6.66 -28.97 2.80
N ASN A 161 -7.03 -28.40 1.65
CA ASN A 161 -6.09 -27.92 0.65
C ASN A 161 -6.12 -26.40 0.60
N ILE A 162 -4.97 -25.81 0.26
CA ILE A 162 -4.85 -24.40 -0.05
C ILE A 162 -4.31 -24.24 -1.46
N TYR A 163 -4.92 -23.36 -2.24
CA TYR A 163 -4.52 -23.04 -3.60
C TYR A 163 -4.11 -21.58 -3.67
N PHE A 164 -3.02 -21.33 -4.40
CA PHE A 164 -2.51 -20.00 -4.69
C PHE A 164 -2.53 -19.83 -6.20
N ILE A 165 -3.36 -18.90 -6.69
CA ILE A 165 -3.56 -18.68 -8.12
C ILE A 165 -3.09 -17.28 -8.48
N SER A 166 -2.27 -17.18 -9.52
CA SER A 166 -1.95 -15.91 -10.17
C SER A 166 -2.81 -15.75 -11.41
N THR A 167 -3.74 -14.80 -11.39
CA THR A 167 -4.53 -14.52 -12.60
C THR A 167 -3.71 -13.84 -13.69
N THR A 168 -2.57 -13.22 -13.36
CA THR A 168 -1.65 -12.60 -14.32
C THR A 168 -0.84 -13.63 -15.08
N THR A 169 -0.21 -14.56 -14.36
CA THR A 169 0.67 -15.59 -14.94
C THR A 169 -0.05 -16.89 -15.29
N LYS A 170 -1.33 -17.01 -14.90
CA LYS A 170 -2.18 -18.19 -15.09
C LYS A 170 -1.63 -19.45 -14.42
N LYS A 171 -0.85 -19.29 -13.36
CA LYS A 171 -0.30 -20.42 -12.59
C LYS A 171 -1.16 -20.73 -11.38
N VAL A 172 -1.32 -22.02 -11.09
CA VAL A 172 -2.01 -22.55 -9.91
C VAL A 172 -1.02 -23.39 -9.14
N TYR A 173 -0.79 -23.00 -7.90
CA TYR A 173 -0.05 -23.78 -6.91
C TYR A 173 -1.01 -24.36 -5.88
N MET A 174 -0.65 -25.49 -5.30
CA MET A 174 -1.43 -26.19 -4.28
C MET A 174 -0.53 -26.66 -3.16
N ALA A 175 -1.04 -26.62 -1.93
CA ALA A 175 -0.41 -27.25 -0.78
C ALA A 175 -1.49 -27.89 0.11
N ASN A 176 -1.09 -28.90 0.87
CA ASN A 176 -1.91 -29.45 1.93
C ASN A 176 -1.74 -28.60 3.20
N ILE A 177 -2.80 -28.52 4.02
CA ILE A 177 -2.74 -27.89 5.33
C ILE A 177 -2.44 -28.98 6.36
N GLY A 178 -1.28 -28.90 7.00
CA GLY A 178 -0.77 -29.94 7.89
C GLY A 178 -1.41 -29.91 9.28
N GLN A 179 -1.50 -28.71 9.87
CA GLN A 179 -2.12 -28.47 11.16
C GLN A 179 -3.22 -27.42 11.04
N ALA A 180 -4.47 -27.82 11.21
CA ALA A 180 -5.63 -26.94 11.32
C ALA A 180 -6.79 -27.68 12.00
N ASP A 181 -7.59 -26.96 12.80
CA ASP A 181 -8.86 -27.48 13.31
C ASP A 181 -9.96 -27.22 12.25
N GLN A 182 -10.16 -28.20 11.37
CA GLN A 182 -11.11 -28.10 10.27
C GLN A 182 -12.55 -27.93 10.77
N GLU A 183 -12.96 -28.64 11.82
CA GLU A 183 -14.32 -28.56 12.36
C GLU A 183 -14.61 -27.18 12.95
N ASP A 184 -13.67 -26.63 13.74
CA ASP A 184 -13.77 -25.27 14.26
C ASP A 184 -13.77 -24.24 13.13
N PHE A 185 -12.89 -24.38 12.14
CA PHE A 185 -12.83 -23.47 11.00
C PHE A 185 -14.16 -23.44 10.23
N ILE A 186 -14.68 -24.60 9.83
CA ILE A 186 -15.95 -24.69 9.09
C ILE A 186 -17.09 -24.10 9.91
N ARG A 187 -17.16 -24.40 11.21
CA ARG A 187 -18.19 -23.84 12.11
C ARG A 187 -18.11 -22.31 12.17
N ARG A 188 -16.92 -21.75 12.37
CA ARG A 188 -16.72 -20.29 12.44
C ARG A 188 -17.05 -19.61 11.11
N ILE A 189 -16.61 -20.19 9.98
CA ILE A 189 -16.92 -19.68 8.64
C ILE A 189 -18.43 -19.67 8.41
N LYS A 190 -19.13 -20.78 8.69
CA LYS A 190 -20.60 -20.84 8.53
C LYS A 190 -21.31 -19.77 9.35
N ASN A 191 -20.89 -19.55 10.60
CA ASN A 191 -21.49 -18.53 11.46
C ASN A 191 -21.21 -17.10 10.96
N GLN A 192 -19.96 -16.81 10.61
CA GLN A 192 -19.54 -15.48 10.15
C GLN A 192 -20.12 -15.12 8.77
N THR A 193 -20.38 -16.11 7.93
CA THR A 193 -20.87 -15.92 6.55
C THR A 193 -22.38 -16.11 6.40
N MET A 194 -23.09 -16.44 7.48
CA MET A 194 -24.53 -16.72 7.46
C MET A 194 -25.33 -15.56 6.85
N ASP A 195 -25.06 -14.35 7.33
CA ASP A 195 -25.76 -13.11 6.98
C ASP A 195 -25.08 -12.31 5.84
N LEU A 196 -24.05 -12.88 5.21
CA LEU A 196 -23.38 -12.21 4.11
C LEU A 196 -24.27 -12.15 2.86
N PRO A 197 -24.18 -11.05 2.08
CA PRO A 197 -24.93 -10.92 0.85
C PRO A 197 -24.52 -12.00 -0.16
N VAL A 198 -25.51 -12.42 -0.95
CA VAL A 198 -25.31 -13.32 -2.08
C VAL A 198 -24.69 -12.54 -3.25
N TYR A 199 -23.76 -13.17 -3.94
CA TYR A 199 -23.10 -12.66 -5.13
C TYR A 199 -23.55 -13.45 -6.35
N ASN A 200 -23.74 -12.75 -7.47
CA ASN A 200 -23.94 -13.36 -8.77
C ASN A 200 -22.61 -13.43 -9.51
N GLU A 201 -22.41 -14.52 -10.25
CA GLU A 201 -21.31 -14.67 -11.20
C GLU A 201 -21.77 -14.17 -12.58
N ILE A 202 -21.09 -13.16 -13.09
CA ILE A 202 -21.25 -12.72 -14.47
C ILE A 202 -20.16 -13.41 -15.29
N VAL A 203 -20.54 -14.50 -15.94
CA VAL A 203 -19.66 -15.30 -16.80
C VAL A 203 -19.31 -14.51 -18.07
N ARG A 204 -18.02 -14.53 -18.43
CA ARG A 204 -17.50 -13.83 -19.61
C ARG A 204 -16.64 -14.77 -20.44
N GLU A 205 -16.79 -14.69 -21.75
CA GLU A 205 -16.03 -15.54 -22.66
C GLU A 205 -14.54 -15.16 -22.64
N ASN A 206 -13.67 -16.16 -22.43
CA ASN A 206 -12.21 -16.01 -22.40
C ASN A 206 -11.73 -14.91 -21.42
N ARG A 207 -12.46 -14.70 -20.33
CA ARG A 207 -12.14 -13.76 -19.26
C ARG A 207 -12.56 -14.29 -17.91
N LEU A 208 -11.93 -13.79 -16.86
CA LEU A 208 -12.37 -14.04 -15.49
C LEU A 208 -13.81 -13.54 -15.31
N SER A 209 -14.61 -14.20 -14.49
CA SER A 209 -15.96 -13.74 -14.18
C SER A 209 -15.92 -12.45 -13.33
N LEU A 210 -16.98 -11.65 -13.40
CA LEU A 210 -17.21 -10.60 -12.40
C LEU A 210 -18.11 -11.16 -11.31
N TYR A 211 -17.86 -10.74 -10.09
CA TYR A 211 -18.67 -11.11 -8.94
C TYR A 211 -19.29 -9.87 -8.34
N VAL A 212 -20.62 -9.82 -8.31
CA VAL A 212 -21.36 -8.64 -7.86
C VAL A 212 -22.47 -9.02 -6.90
N SER A 213 -22.71 -8.19 -5.88
CA SER A 213 -23.80 -8.43 -4.93
C SER A 213 -25.17 -8.40 -5.62
N THR A 214 -26.08 -9.27 -5.19
CA THR A 214 -27.46 -9.33 -5.70
C THR A 214 -28.42 -8.42 -4.94
N SER A 215 -28.07 -8.04 -3.71
CA SER A 215 -28.88 -7.17 -2.86
C SER A 215 -28.33 -5.74 -2.80
N PRO A 216 -29.22 -4.73 -2.71
CA PRO A 216 -28.86 -3.38 -2.31
C PRO A 216 -28.16 -3.38 -0.94
N GLN A 217 -27.25 -2.43 -0.73
CA GLN A 217 -26.52 -2.28 0.53
C GLN A 217 -26.73 -0.90 1.11
N THR A 218 -26.98 -0.81 2.41
CA THR A 218 -27.09 0.46 3.13
C THR A 218 -25.78 0.72 3.85
N MET A 219 -25.15 1.86 3.54
CA MET A 219 -23.88 2.26 4.13
C MET A 219 -23.95 3.69 4.64
N SER A 220 -23.21 3.98 5.71
CA SER A 220 -23.15 5.33 6.24
C SER A 220 -22.11 6.17 5.50
N SER A 221 -22.48 7.43 5.23
CA SER A 221 -21.52 8.49 4.93
C SER A 221 -20.84 8.97 6.21
N TYR A 222 -19.70 9.62 6.05
CA TYR A 222 -18.96 10.22 7.16
C TYR A 222 -18.46 11.60 6.78
N SER A 223 -18.34 12.47 7.77
CA SER A 223 -17.71 13.79 7.62
C SER A 223 -16.62 13.93 8.68
N TYR A 224 -15.50 14.53 8.32
CA TYR A 224 -14.37 14.72 9.23
C TYR A 224 -13.62 16.01 8.92
N ILE A 225 -12.88 16.48 9.92
CA ILE A 225 -11.98 17.61 9.79
C ILE A 225 -10.61 17.05 9.43
N GLU A 226 -10.03 17.52 8.33
CA GLU A 226 -8.68 17.10 7.95
C GLU A 226 -7.65 17.53 9.01
N GLU A 227 -6.87 16.58 9.53
CA GLU A 227 -5.71 16.88 10.36
C GLU A 227 -4.47 16.94 9.46
N GLU A 228 -3.97 18.14 9.21
CA GLU A 228 -2.76 18.32 8.42
C GLU A 228 -1.50 17.98 9.21
N ILE A 229 -0.63 17.18 8.61
CA ILE A 229 0.68 16.86 9.12
C ILE A 229 1.66 17.88 8.55
N ALA A 230 2.35 18.59 9.44
CA ALA A 230 3.30 19.63 9.05
C ALA A 230 4.35 19.10 8.05
N PRO A 231 4.48 19.69 6.85
CA PRO A 231 5.44 19.23 5.84
C PRO A 231 6.89 19.21 6.29
N GLU A 232 7.23 20.00 7.32
CA GLU A 232 8.55 20.00 7.96
C GLU A 232 8.92 18.63 8.57
N LYS A 233 7.93 17.85 9.05
CA LYS A 233 8.18 16.48 9.52
C LYS A 233 8.71 15.59 8.39
N PHE A 234 8.06 15.67 7.22
CA PHE A 234 8.50 14.95 6.03
C PHE A 234 9.84 15.46 5.50
N LYS A 235 10.07 16.77 5.51
CA LYS A 235 11.37 17.36 5.17
C LYS A 235 12.47 16.75 6.04
N ASN A 236 12.25 16.69 7.35
CA ASN A 236 13.23 16.16 8.28
C ASN A 236 13.47 14.65 8.10
N ALA A 237 12.43 13.90 7.72
CA ALA A 237 12.51 12.45 7.49
C ALA A 237 13.17 12.06 6.15
N LEU A 238 12.90 12.82 5.08
CA LEU A 238 13.22 12.40 3.71
C LEU A 238 14.59 12.92 3.22
N PHE A 239 15.00 14.11 3.68
CA PHE A 239 16.26 14.71 3.28
C PHE A 239 17.42 14.21 4.15
N THR A 240 18.56 13.94 3.50
CA THR A 240 19.77 13.43 4.18
C THR A 240 20.31 14.41 5.20
N ASN A 241 20.27 15.72 4.90
CA ASN A 241 20.64 16.78 5.84
C ASN A 241 19.57 17.89 5.86
N PRO A 242 18.54 17.76 6.71
CA PRO A 242 17.41 18.68 6.76
C PRO A 242 17.78 20.15 7.03
N SER A 243 18.95 20.40 7.64
CA SER A 243 19.43 21.75 7.97
C SER A 243 19.88 22.55 6.75
N LEU A 244 20.27 21.86 5.66
CA LEU A 244 20.70 22.48 4.40
C LEU A 244 19.53 22.68 3.41
N VAL A 245 18.34 22.19 3.76
CA VAL A 245 17.17 22.26 2.90
C VAL A 245 16.62 23.68 2.88
N ARG A 246 16.57 24.26 1.69
CA ARG A 246 15.95 25.55 1.43
C ARG A 246 14.45 25.37 1.24
N SER A 247 13.66 26.32 1.72
CA SER A 247 12.21 26.34 1.52
C SER A 247 11.80 27.55 0.72
N ASN A 248 11.07 27.31 -0.38
CA ASN A 248 10.58 28.34 -1.29
C ASN A 248 9.04 28.28 -1.32
N PRO A 249 8.32 29.37 -0.98
CA PRO A 249 6.87 29.40 -1.14
C PRO A 249 6.49 29.49 -2.62
N LEU A 250 5.48 28.71 -3.04
CA LEU A 250 4.89 28.75 -4.39
C LEU A 250 3.57 29.55 -4.35
N GLY A 251 3.60 30.73 -3.75
CA GLY A 251 2.42 31.55 -3.50
C GLY A 251 1.39 30.86 -2.59
N VAL A 252 0.13 30.84 -3.01
CA VAL A 252 -0.98 30.16 -2.30
C VAL A 252 -1.17 28.69 -2.73
N SER A 253 -0.41 28.24 -3.72
CA SER A 253 -0.61 26.90 -4.32
C SER A 253 0.15 25.80 -3.58
N GLY A 254 1.23 26.16 -2.88
CA GLY A 254 2.09 25.17 -2.28
C GLY A 254 3.41 25.72 -1.77
N ARG A 255 4.32 24.78 -1.47
CA ARG A 255 5.68 25.07 -1.00
C ARG A 255 6.64 24.03 -1.54
N GLU A 256 7.82 24.48 -1.88
CA GLU A 256 8.93 23.65 -2.35
C GLU A 256 10.02 23.60 -1.25
N TYR A 257 10.62 22.42 -1.11
CA TYR A 257 11.81 22.19 -0.31
C TYR A 257 12.87 21.54 -1.17
N THR A 258 14.10 22.04 -1.12
CA THR A 258 15.16 21.56 -2.02
C THR A 258 16.55 21.69 -1.40
N ASP A 259 17.40 20.70 -1.64
CA ASP A 259 18.85 20.76 -1.42
C ASP A 259 19.59 20.58 -2.76
N ASP A 260 20.86 20.16 -2.74
CA ASP A 260 21.63 19.96 -3.98
C ASP A 260 21.32 18.63 -4.69
N SER A 261 20.51 17.76 -4.08
CA SER A 261 20.31 16.36 -4.50
C SER A 261 18.84 15.94 -4.65
N ALA A 262 17.92 16.60 -3.96
CA ALA A 262 16.53 16.21 -3.87
C ALA A 262 15.58 17.40 -3.84
N LEU A 263 14.35 17.13 -4.25
CA LEU A 263 13.25 18.09 -4.32
C LEU A 263 12.01 17.51 -3.64
N MET A 264 11.33 18.30 -2.83
CA MET A 264 10.05 17.96 -2.23
C MET A 264 9.03 19.09 -2.46
N ASN A 265 7.96 18.79 -3.18
CA ASN A 265 6.86 19.70 -3.46
C ASN A 265 5.65 19.36 -2.59
N VAL A 266 5.04 20.38 -2.00
CA VAL A 266 3.80 20.29 -1.24
C VAL A 266 2.73 21.08 -1.97
N ASP A 267 1.68 20.41 -2.41
CA ASP A 267 0.54 20.97 -3.11
C ASP A 267 -0.64 21.11 -2.15
N TYR A 268 -1.07 22.35 -1.89
CA TYR A 268 -2.10 22.65 -0.90
C TYR A 268 -3.52 22.33 -1.37
N LEU A 269 -3.75 22.23 -2.69
CA LEU A 269 -5.06 21.94 -3.27
C LEU A 269 -5.33 20.44 -3.26
N SER A 270 -4.39 19.66 -3.79
CA SER A 270 -4.51 18.19 -3.84
C SER A 270 -4.07 17.52 -2.53
N LYS A 271 -3.63 18.30 -1.53
CA LYS A 271 -3.07 17.81 -0.26
C LYS A 271 -1.98 16.75 -0.46
N ARG A 272 -1.16 16.95 -1.48
CA ARG A 272 -0.17 16.00 -1.96
C ARG A 272 1.24 16.48 -1.64
N LEU A 273 2.06 15.59 -1.10
CA LEU A 273 3.50 15.74 -0.98
C LEU A 273 4.20 14.86 -2.02
N SER A 274 5.17 15.40 -2.75
CA SER A 274 5.94 14.68 -3.76
C SER A 274 7.42 14.93 -3.54
N TYR A 275 8.17 13.89 -3.17
CA TYR A 275 9.62 13.89 -3.02
C TYR A 275 10.26 13.16 -4.21
N VAL A 276 11.37 13.69 -4.74
CA VAL A 276 12.18 13.07 -5.78
C VAL A 276 13.67 13.25 -5.51
N HIS A 277 14.45 12.19 -5.73
CA HIS A 277 15.91 12.20 -5.73
C HIS A 277 16.40 11.72 -7.11
N PRO A 278 16.63 12.64 -8.07
CA PRO A 278 16.88 12.30 -9.46
C PRO A 278 18.05 11.35 -9.70
N ALA A 279 19.15 11.50 -8.95
CA ALA A 279 20.34 10.65 -9.10
C ALA A 279 20.12 9.18 -8.73
N SER A 280 18.95 8.82 -8.17
CA SER A 280 18.59 7.44 -7.85
C SER A 280 17.82 6.72 -8.96
N GLU A 281 17.43 7.41 -10.03
CA GLU A 281 16.63 6.83 -11.10
C GLU A 281 17.24 5.53 -11.64
N SER A 282 16.39 4.59 -12.03
CA SER A 282 16.81 3.26 -12.47
C SER A 282 15.84 2.72 -13.51
N ASP A 283 16.38 2.27 -14.64
CA ASP A 283 15.61 1.63 -15.71
C ASP A 283 15.54 0.10 -15.58
N LYS A 284 16.16 -0.48 -14.54
CA LYS A 284 16.11 -1.93 -14.31
C LYS A 284 14.72 -2.36 -13.86
N VAL A 285 14.29 -3.55 -14.27
CA VAL A 285 13.09 -4.20 -13.73
C VAL A 285 13.34 -4.59 -12.27
N GLY A 286 12.44 -4.21 -11.37
CA GLY A 286 12.49 -4.60 -9.96
C GLY A 286 11.88 -5.98 -9.71
N LYS A 287 12.34 -6.66 -8.65
CA LYS A 287 11.70 -7.89 -8.18
C LYS A 287 10.57 -7.57 -7.23
N THR A 288 9.41 -8.21 -7.41
CA THR A 288 8.18 -7.91 -6.67
C THR A 288 8.34 -8.07 -5.17
N ASP A 289 9.01 -9.13 -4.71
CA ASP A 289 9.30 -9.38 -3.30
C ASP A 289 10.20 -8.27 -2.70
N GLU A 290 11.30 -7.95 -3.37
CA GLU A 290 12.21 -6.89 -2.92
C GLU A 290 11.51 -5.53 -2.85
N LEU A 291 10.72 -5.17 -3.86
CA LEU A 291 10.03 -3.89 -3.92
C LEU A 291 9.03 -3.70 -2.77
N ILE A 292 8.18 -4.71 -2.50
CA ILE A 292 7.19 -4.63 -1.41
C ILE A 292 7.87 -4.50 -0.05
N GLN A 293 8.94 -5.26 0.20
CA GLN A 293 9.68 -5.20 1.45
C GLN A 293 10.41 -3.85 1.62
N GLN A 294 11.06 -3.37 0.55
CA GLN A 294 11.77 -2.09 0.56
C GLN A 294 10.83 -0.91 0.77
N SER A 295 9.66 -0.89 0.12
CA SER A 295 8.69 0.18 0.31
C SER A 295 8.09 0.19 1.72
N LEU A 296 7.78 -0.98 2.29
CA LEU A 296 7.34 -1.09 3.68
C LEU A 296 8.40 -0.57 4.65
N ASN A 297 9.65 -1.01 4.50
CA ASN A 297 10.76 -0.61 5.36
C ASN A 297 10.99 0.90 5.28
N PHE A 298 11.01 1.47 4.07
CA PHE A 298 11.21 2.89 3.86
C PHE A 298 10.12 3.75 4.54
N ILE A 299 8.85 3.36 4.44
CA ILE A 299 7.77 4.08 5.13
C ILE A 299 7.93 3.92 6.66
N ASN A 300 8.33 2.75 7.13
CA ASN A 300 8.56 2.49 8.56
C ASN A 300 9.80 3.21 9.13
N GLU A 301 10.80 3.57 8.34
CA GLU A 301 12.00 4.29 8.80
C GLU A 301 11.65 5.63 9.47
N HIS A 302 10.54 6.25 9.07
CA HIS A 302 10.03 7.51 9.61
C HIS A 302 8.62 7.38 10.21
N SER A 303 8.20 6.15 10.54
CA SER A 303 6.85 5.85 11.05
C SER A 303 5.75 6.52 10.19
N GLY A 304 5.85 6.39 8.87
CA GLY A 304 5.11 7.18 7.90
C GLY A 304 3.67 6.74 7.65
N TRP A 305 3.15 5.72 8.35
CA TRP A 305 1.77 5.27 8.17
C TRP A 305 0.83 6.16 8.96
N THR A 306 0.17 7.11 8.28
CA THR A 306 -0.66 8.13 8.93
C THR A 306 -2.11 7.71 9.09
N ASP A 307 -2.53 6.72 8.31
CA ASP A 307 -3.86 6.11 8.33
C ASP A 307 -3.75 4.64 7.91
N ASP A 308 -4.90 4.00 7.69
CA ASP A 308 -4.97 2.66 7.14
C ASP A 308 -4.67 2.61 5.63
N TYR A 309 -3.41 2.64 5.25
CA TYR A 309 -2.98 2.40 3.88
C TYR A 309 -2.65 0.92 3.64
N ARG A 310 -3.16 0.35 2.55
CA ARG A 310 -3.01 -1.06 2.20
C ARG A 310 -2.47 -1.23 0.79
N TYR A 311 -1.66 -2.26 0.59
CA TYR A 311 -1.05 -2.57 -0.70
C TYR A 311 -2.13 -2.72 -1.78
N SER A 312 -2.01 -1.97 -2.87
CA SER A 312 -3.04 -1.94 -3.92
C SER A 312 -2.51 -2.26 -5.30
N ARG A 313 -1.30 -1.81 -5.64
CA ARG A 313 -0.71 -2.04 -6.97
C ARG A 313 0.80 -2.15 -6.92
N ILE A 314 1.36 -2.84 -7.91
CA ILE A 314 2.80 -2.89 -8.18
C ILE A 314 3.06 -2.82 -9.68
N ASN A 315 4.13 -2.12 -10.06
CA ASN A 315 4.64 -2.10 -11.41
C ASN A 315 6.15 -2.35 -11.35
N ASN A 316 6.56 -3.56 -11.74
CA ASN A 316 7.97 -3.98 -11.71
C ASN A 316 8.84 -3.19 -12.69
N SER A 317 8.27 -2.73 -13.81
CA SER A 317 9.01 -1.98 -14.85
C SER A 317 9.36 -0.58 -14.37
N THR A 318 8.44 0.11 -13.69
CA THR A 318 8.68 1.44 -13.08
C THR A 318 9.13 1.35 -11.62
N LYS A 319 9.32 0.13 -11.10
CA LYS A 319 9.62 -0.17 -9.69
C LYS A 319 8.69 0.54 -8.70
N GLN A 320 7.42 0.68 -9.07
CA GLN A 320 6.43 1.41 -8.28
C GLN A 320 5.62 0.45 -7.41
N VAL A 321 5.42 0.82 -6.13
CA VAL A 321 4.48 0.20 -5.21
C VAL A 321 3.48 1.26 -4.76
N SER A 322 2.19 0.92 -4.82
CA SER A 322 1.09 1.80 -4.42
C SER A 322 0.37 1.22 -3.20
N TYR A 323 0.03 2.10 -2.26
CA TYR A 323 -0.81 1.80 -1.10
C TYR A 323 -2.02 2.72 -1.09
N GLN A 324 -3.22 2.13 -1.09
CA GLN A 324 -4.49 2.84 -1.10
C GLN A 324 -4.97 3.10 0.33
N LEU A 325 -5.42 4.32 0.61
CA LEU A 325 -6.13 4.65 1.86
C LEU A 325 -7.40 3.82 2.00
N HIS A 326 -7.63 3.28 3.18
CA HIS A 326 -8.85 2.57 3.56
C HIS A 326 -9.52 3.24 4.75
N PHE A 327 -10.84 3.21 4.77
CA PHE A 327 -11.66 3.68 5.87
C PHE A 327 -12.76 2.66 6.15
N GLN A 328 -12.87 2.22 7.41
CA GLN A 328 -13.83 1.17 7.82
C GLN A 328 -13.73 -0.10 6.95
N GLY A 329 -12.50 -0.48 6.58
CA GLY A 329 -12.22 -1.68 5.79
C GLY A 329 -12.55 -1.57 4.29
N MET A 330 -12.78 -0.36 3.78
CA MET A 330 -13.13 -0.11 2.38
C MET A 330 -12.13 0.87 1.74
N PRO A 331 -11.76 0.71 0.46
CA PRO A 331 -10.85 1.64 -0.20
C PRO A 331 -11.48 3.02 -0.35
N VAL A 332 -10.68 4.06 -0.14
CA VAL A 332 -11.06 5.47 -0.27
C VAL A 332 -10.44 6.02 -1.55
N PHE A 333 -11.26 6.51 -2.46
CA PHE A 333 -10.82 7.13 -3.70
C PHE A 333 -11.21 8.60 -3.73
N SER A 334 -10.44 9.40 -4.45
CA SER A 334 -10.78 10.80 -4.69
C SER A 334 -10.26 11.27 -6.03
N LYS A 335 -10.81 12.38 -6.51
CA LYS A 335 -10.18 13.19 -7.56
C LYS A 335 -9.11 14.09 -6.93
N ASP A 336 -9.49 14.81 -5.87
CA ASP A 336 -8.67 15.65 -5.02
C ASP A 336 -9.39 15.71 -3.65
N PRO A 337 -8.72 15.43 -2.52
CA PRO A 337 -7.27 15.29 -2.30
C PRO A 337 -6.67 13.91 -2.68
N GLU A 338 -5.33 13.79 -2.67
CA GLU A 338 -4.58 12.55 -2.87
C GLU A 338 -4.96 11.50 -1.83
N THR A 339 -5.13 10.23 -2.25
CA THR A 339 -5.57 9.12 -1.35
C THR A 339 -4.62 7.93 -1.38
N GLU A 340 -3.51 8.03 -2.10
CA GLU A 340 -2.55 6.95 -2.25
C GLU A 340 -1.14 7.36 -1.83
N ILE A 341 -0.43 6.41 -1.21
CA ILE A 341 1.02 6.47 -1.08
C ILE A 341 1.63 5.73 -2.27
N ASN A 342 2.36 6.44 -3.10
CA ASN A 342 3.03 5.93 -4.29
C ASN A 342 4.55 6.05 -4.13
N LEU A 343 5.25 4.92 -4.16
CA LEU A 343 6.70 4.85 -4.00
C LEU A 343 7.34 4.20 -5.21
N SER A 344 8.32 4.86 -5.83
CA SER A 344 9.15 4.28 -6.89
C SER A 344 10.58 4.08 -6.39
N TRP A 345 11.05 2.83 -6.41
CA TRP A 345 12.41 2.49 -5.97
C TRP A 345 13.44 2.80 -7.05
N GLY A 346 14.60 3.31 -6.64
CA GLY A 346 15.72 3.62 -7.52
C GLY A 346 16.73 2.49 -7.66
N THR A 347 18.00 2.86 -7.81
CA THR A 347 19.14 1.91 -7.77
C THR A 347 19.45 1.50 -6.32
N ASN A 348 19.66 2.46 -5.42
CA ASN A 348 20.09 2.20 -4.04
C ASN A 348 19.15 2.78 -2.96
N ARG A 349 18.24 3.68 -3.33
CA ARG A 349 17.29 4.33 -2.43
C ARG A 349 16.03 4.70 -3.20
N VAL A 350 15.01 5.22 -2.50
CA VAL A 350 13.81 5.76 -3.13
C VAL A 350 14.16 6.80 -4.20
N TYR A 351 13.56 6.67 -5.38
CA TYR A 351 13.67 7.66 -6.45
C TYR A 351 12.54 8.68 -6.33
N ARG A 352 11.32 8.22 -6.09
CA ARG A 352 10.13 9.07 -5.96
C ARG A 352 9.22 8.58 -4.84
N TYR A 353 8.67 9.51 -4.08
CA TYR A 353 7.73 9.23 -3.00
C TYR A 353 6.61 10.28 -3.01
N ILE A 354 5.40 9.86 -3.35
CA ILE A 354 4.20 10.70 -3.39
C ILE A 354 3.24 10.20 -2.33
N ARG A 355 2.67 11.11 -1.55
CA ARG A 355 1.72 10.74 -0.49
C ARG A 355 0.79 11.90 -0.12
N PRO A 356 -0.32 11.60 0.57
CA PRO A 356 -1.06 12.61 1.32
C PRO A 356 -0.26 13.08 2.53
N TYR A 357 -0.44 14.34 2.92
CA TYR A 357 0.12 14.89 4.17
C TYR A 357 -0.96 15.21 5.22
N TYR A 358 -2.12 14.55 5.15
CA TYR A 358 -3.19 14.66 6.15
C TYR A 358 -3.52 13.28 6.73
N ALA A 359 -4.28 13.28 7.82
CA ALA A 359 -4.87 12.09 8.42
C ALA A 359 -6.39 12.26 8.63
N ILE A 360 -7.11 11.14 8.70
CA ILE A 360 -8.54 11.08 9.01
C ILE A 360 -8.70 10.95 10.53
N ALA A 361 -8.97 12.07 11.20
CA ALA A 361 -9.27 12.12 12.63
C ALA A 361 -10.77 12.34 12.88
N ASP A 362 -11.32 11.70 13.92
CA ASP A 362 -12.66 11.96 14.48
C ASP A 362 -13.84 11.98 13.48
N ALA A 363 -13.87 10.99 12.58
CA ALA A 363 -14.92 10.87 11.58
C ALA A 363 -16.32 10.72 12.21
N GLN A 364 -17.20 11.66 11.93
CA GLN A 364 -18.58 11.68 12.40
C GLN A 364 -19.47 10.93 11.42
N LYS A 365 -20.25 9.98 11.95
CA LYS A 365 -21.24 9.23 11.16
C LYS A 365 -22.31 10.20 10.65
N GLY A 366 -22.46 10.26 9.34
CA GLY A 366 -23.46 11.04 8.64
C GLY A 366 -24.72 10.23 8.33
N ARG A 367 -25.35 10.58 7.20
CA ARG A 367 -26.56 9.91 6.68
C ARG A 367 -26.27 8.51 6.17
N GLU A 368 -27.30 7.68 6.19
CA GLU A 368 -27.30 6.40 5.47
C GLU A 368 -27.58 6.61 3.98
N ILE A 369 -26.86 5.85 3.15
CA ILE A 369 -26.94 5.86 1.70
C ILE A 369 -27.25 4.44 1.26
N GLN A 370 -28.35 4.29 0.54
CA GLN A 370 -28.73 3.04 -0.08
C GLN A 370 -28.06 2.93 -1.46
N LEU A 371 -27.13 2.00 -1.57
CA LEU A 371 -26.51 1.63 -2.83
C LEU A 371 -27.35 0.55 -3.53
N ARG A 372 -27.51 0.68 -4.84
CA ARG A 372 -28.11 -0.39 -5.67
C ARG A 372 -27.27 -1.67 -5.59
N SER A 373 -27.87 -2.80 -5.96
CA SER A 373 -27.13 -4.06 -6.05
C SER A 373 -25.99 -3.95 -7.07
N GLY A 374 -24.91 -4.70 -6.89
CA GLY A 374 -23.84 -4.74 -7.87
C GLY A 374 -24.32 -5.26 -9.24
N GLN A 375 -25.32 -6.13 -9.26
CA GLN A 375 -25.97 -6.58 -10.50
C GLN A 375 -26.62 -5.42 -11.27
N ASP A 376 -27.34 -4.53 -10.57
CA ASP A 376 -27.96 -3.36 -11.20
C ASP A 376 -26.90 -2.41 -11.75
N ILE A 377 -25.78 -2.26 -11.03
CA ILE A 377 -24.65 -1.43 -11.47
C ILE A 377 -23.99 -2.01 -12.70
N TYR A 378 -23.75 -3.32 -12.74
CA TYR A 378 -23.26 -3.98 -13.94
C TYR A 378 -24.20 -3.77 -15.13
N ASN A 379 -25.51 -4.01 -14.94
CA ASN A 379 -26.53 -3.84 -15.98
C ASN A 379 -26.55 -2.40 -16.51
N LEU A 380 -26.41 -1.42 -15.62
CA LEU A 380 -26.34 0.00 -15.96
C LEU A 380 -25.09 0.33 -16.79
N ILE A 381 -23.91 -0.12 -16.36
CA ILE A 381 -22.66 0.12 -17.09
C ILE A 381 -22.74 -0.54 -18.47
N HIS A 382 -23.31 -1.75 -18.55
CA HIS A 382 -23.53 -2.46 -19.80
C HIS A 382 -24.46 -1.71 -20.75
N ALA A 383 -25.57 -1.18 -20.25
CA ALA A 383 -26.51 -0.41 -21.07
C ALA A 383 -25.93 0.92 -21.58
N LEU A 384 -25.09 1.59 -20.78
CA LEU A 384 -24.52 2.90 -21.14
C LEU A 384 -23.26 2.80 -22.00
N TYR A 385 -22.49 1.73 -21.84
CA TYR A 385 -21.18 1.57 -22.46
C TYR A 385 -20.92 0.10 -22.83
N GLU A 386 -21.64 -0.39 -23.83
CA GLU A 386 -21.59 -1.79 -24.30
C GLU A 386 -20.13 -2.30 -24.49
N ASN A 387 -19.27 -1.48 -25.11
CA ASN A 387 -17.85 -1.80 -25.32
C ASN A 387 -16.97 -1.68 -24.07
N LYS A 388 -17.40 -0.96 -23.04
CA LYS A 388 -16.60 -0.69 -21.83
C LYS A 388 -16.65 -1.83 -20.83
N VAL A 389 -17.77 -2.57 -20.78
CA VAL A 389 -17.91 -3.74 -19.91
C VAL A 389 -16.85 -4.79 -20.16
N GLN A 390 -16.42 -4.91 -21.42
CA GLN A 390 -15.34 -5.79 -21.80
C GLN A 390 -14.02 -5.44 -21.08
N SER A 391 -13.73 -4.15 -20.89
CA SER A 391 -12.50 -3.68 -20.24
C SER A 391 -12.55 -3.63 -18.72
N ILE A 392 -13.67 -4.04 -18.10
CA ILE A 392 -13.82 -4.01 -16.64
C ILE A 392 -13.15 -5.24 -16.04
N ASP A 393 -12.22 -5.03 -15.13
CA ASP A 393 -11.53 -6.12 -14.43
C ASP A 393 -12.30 -6.52 -13.16
N ASP A 394 -12.92 -5.54 -12.47
CA ASP A 394 -13.71 -5.76 -11.26
C ASP A 394 -14.74 -4.64 -11.00
N ILE A 395 -15.72 -4.91 -10.14
CA ILE A 395 -16.70 -3.94 -9.63
C ILE A 395 -16.76 -4.09 -8.11
N ALA A 396 -16.57 -3.00 -7.37
CA ALA A 396 -16.54 -3.00 -5.92
C ALA A 396 -17.08 -1.69 -5.34
N ILE A 397 -17.42 -1.69 -4.07
CA ILE A 397 -17.80 -0.48 -3.33
C ILE A 397 -16.54 0.14 -2.74
N GLY A 398 -16.50 1.47 -2.68
CA GLY A 398 -15.47 2.25 -1.99
C GLY A 398 -16.04 3.57 -1.49
N TYR A 399 -15.27 4.31 -0.71
CA TYR A 399 -15.62 5.66 -0.29
C TYR A 399 -15.07 6.68 -1.27
N ASN A 400 -15.93 7.59 -1.74
CA ASN A 400 -15.52 8.79 -2.43
C ASN A 400 -15.20 9.87 -1.40
N LEU A 401 -13.92 10.22 -1.28
CA LEU A 401 -13.50 11.38 -0.53
C LEU A 401 -13.68 12.64 -1.36
N SER A 402 -14.38 13.64 -0.81
CA SER A 402 -14.63 14.92 -1.48
C SER A 402 -14.66 16.07 -0.48
N ARG A 403 -14.36 17.28 -0.96
CA ARG A 403 -14.40 18.51 -0.16
C ARG A 403 -15.68 19.30 -0.48
N ASN A 404 -16.42 19.69 0.56
CA ASN A 404 -17.56 20.61 0.41
C ASN A 404 -17.08 22.06 0.50
N GLY A 405 -16.85 22.70 -0.65
CA GLY A 405 -16.51 24.12 -0.71
C GLY A 405 -15.13 24.45 -0.11
N GLN A 406 -15.01 25.61 0.53
CA GLN A 406 -13.74 26.10 1.10
C GLN A 406 -13.50 25.70 2.57
N GLN A 407 -14.44 24.98 3.20
CA GLN A 407 -14.27 24.55 4.59
C GLN A 407 -13.32 23.34 4.67
N PRO A 408 -12.59 23.14 5.79
CA PRO A 408 -11.71 21.98 6.01
C PRO A 408 -12.49 20.67 6.25
N LEU A 409 -13.80 20.67 5.98
CA LEU A 409 -14.68 19.52 6.14
C LEU A 409 -14.59 18.63 4.89
N LEU A 410 -14.12 17.41 5.09
CA LEU A 410 -14.09 16.37 4.09
C LEU A 410 -15.24 15.38 4.31
N ASN A 411 -15.78 14.87 3.21
CA ASN A 411 -16.88 13.89 3.22
C ASN A 411 -16.44 12.61 2.55
N LEU A 412 -16.78 11.50 3.20
CA LEU A 412 -16.65 10.14 2.69
C LEU A 412 -18.06 9.64 2.35
N GLU A 413 -18.35 9.55 1.07
CA GLU A 413 -19.62 8.99 0.59
C GLU A 413 -19.38 7.62 -0.06
N PRO A 414 -20.06 6.55 0.37
CA PRO A 414 -19.96 5.25 -0.26
C PRO A 414 -20.47 5.33 -1.70
N SER A 415 -19.79 4.65 -2.61
CA SER A 415 -20.10 4.65 -4.05
C SER A 415 -19.59 3.38 -4.72
N TRP A 416 -20.20 3.04 -5.85
CA TRP A 416 -19.70 1.96 -6.70
C TRP A 416 -18.54 2.43 -7.57
N TYR A 417 -17.57 1.55 -7.75
CA TYR A 417 -16.41 1.74 -8.62
C TYR A 417 -16.26 0.52 -9.52
N TYR A 418 -15.77 0.74 -10.74
CA TYR A 418 -15.27 -0.34 -11.59
C TYR A 418 -13.77 -0.15 -11.84
N LEU A 419 -13.04 -1.24 -11.82
CA LEU A 419 -11.62 -1.30 -12.16
C LEU A 419 -11.49 -1.52 -13.66
N SER A 420 -10.67 -0.72 -14.33
CA SER A 420 -10.32 -0.93 -15.73
C SER A 420 -8.91 -0.42 -15.99
N ASN A 421 -8.08 -1.22 -16.66
CA ASN A 421 -6.70 -0.87 -16.98
C ASN A 421 -5.90 -0.42 -15.75
N GLY A 422 -6.16 -1.06 -14.59
CA GLY A 422 -5.48 -0.76 -13.32
C GLY A 422 -5.95 0.51 -12.60
N SER A 423 -7.00 1.19 -13.07
CA SER A 423 -7.57 2.38 -12.41
C SER A 423 -9.02 2.17 -11.99
N TRP A 424 -9.33 2.52 -10.74
CA TRP A 424 -10.71 2.54 -10.23
C TRP A 424 -11.43 3.81 -10.69
N THR A 425 -12.62 3.65 -11.26
CA THR A 425 -13.44 4.78 -11.70
C THR A 425 -14.81 4.72 -11.03
N ARG A 426 -15.23 5.86 -10.44
CA ARG A 426 -16.53 5.98 -9.76
C ARG A 426 -17.67 5.87 -10.77
N VAL A 427 -18.71 5.11 -10.42
CA VAL A 427 -20.01 5.17 -11.08
C VAL A 427 -20.76 6.37 -10.51
N THR A 428 -20.84 7.45 -11.28
CA THR A 428 -21.34 8.74 -10.78
C THR A 428 -22.88 8.75 -10.62
N PRO A 429 -23.42 9.60 -9.73
CA PRO A 429 -24.88 9.73 -9.55
C PRO A 429 -25.64 10.09 -10.82
N GLU A 430 -25.02 10.84 -11.75
CA GLU A 430 -25.62 11.19 -13.04
C GLU A 430 -25.82 9.95 -13.91
N LEU A 431 -24.86 9.00 -13.87
CA LEU A 431 -24.99 7.70 -14.53
C LEU A 431 -26.09 6.86 -13.88
N LEU A 432 -26.32 6.99 -12.58
CA LEU A 432 -27.40 6.31 -11.85
C LEU A 432 -28.79 6.86 -12.18
N GLY A 433 -28.91 7.91 -13.01
CA GLY A 433 -30.18 8.57 -13.33
C GLY A 433 -30.70 9.47 -12.21
N GLY A 434 -29.83 9.84 -11.26
CA GLY A 434 -30.15 10.84 -10.24
C GLY A 434 -30.15 12.23 -10.86
N GLY A 435 -31.34 12.73 -11.20
CA GLY A 435 -31.51 14.14 -11.51
C GLY A 435 -31.01 15.01 -10.37
N LYS A 436 -30.51 16.20 -10.70
CA LYS A 436 -30.21 17.27 -9.73
C LYS A 436 -31.41 17.46 -8.79
N PHE A 437 -31.39 16.87 -7.61
CA PHE A 437 -32.13 17.40 -6.49
C PHE A 437 -31.30 18.57 -5.99
N GLY A 438 -31.65 19.75 -6.48
CA GLY A 438 -30.96 20.99 -6.18
C GLY A 438 -31.06 21.36 -4.70
N LEU A 439 -30.25 22.33 -4.32
CA LEU A 439 -30.77 23.53 -3.69
C LEU A 439 -29.98 24.73 -4.22
N GLU A 440 -30.74 25.79 -4.44
CA GLU A 440 -30.31 27.18 -4.50
C GLU A 440 -29.45 27.58 -3.31
#